data_AF-D1B2P5-F1
#
_entry.id   AF-D1B2P5-F1
#
_cell.length_a   1.000
_cell.length_b   1.000
_cell.length_c   1.000
_cell.angle_alpha   90.00
_cell.angle_beta   90.00
_cell.angle_gamma   90.00
#
_symmetry.space_group_name_H-M   'P 1'
#
loop_
_entity.id
_entity.type
_entity.pdbx_description
1 polymer ?
#
loop_
_entity_poly.entity_id
_entity_poly.type
_entity_poly.pdbx_seq_one_letter_code
_entity_poly.pdbx_strand_id
1 'polypeptide(L)'
;MSPLDSLRTERLNWLTWKDIAPMRQALQSLPNIEHTLVTCNDCISIDSLHVNAMQKEIIRECALALRPWRKGPFELFGTFIDTEWQSFIKYNLLEPHFQLEGKIVGDIGCNNGYYLFRMLTQNPKKLVGFDPSALYKTQFDFINHFVKSEIVYEMLGVEHLPLYEHKFDMLFCLGVLYHRSDPIATLKALYQGLNPNGELILDTFMIEGNTPVALTPAKTYSKIPNVYFVPTIPALLNWLERAKFREVEVLEVKKTDAHEQRKTDWIYGESLENFLDPHNPELTIEGFPAPKRVYIKAKR
;
A
#
# COMPACT_ATOMS: atom_id res chain seq x y z
N MET A 1 26.61 15.10 -1.08
CA MET A 1 25.22 14.58 -1.05
C MET A 1 25.32 13.07 -1.25
N SER A 2 24.71 12.25 -0.38
CA SER A 2 24.78 10.80 -0.54
C SER A 2 24.01 10.34 -1.79
N PRO A 3 24.27 9.14 -2.36
CA PRO A 3 23.46 8.61 -3.46
C PRO A 3 21.95 8.59 -3.15
N LEU A 4 21.59 8.32 -1.89
CA LEU A 4 20.20 8.33 -1.42
C LEU A 4 19.59 9.73 -1.42
N ASP A 5 20.33 10.75 -0.96
CA ASP A 5 19.85 12.14 -0.95
C ASP A 5 19.69 12.70 -2.37
N SER A 6 20.57 12.29 -3.30
CA SER A 6 20.44 12.62 -4.71
C SER A 6 19.14 12.05 -5.29
N LEU A 7 18.82 10.79 -4.98
CA LEU A 7 17.56 10.15 -5.39
C LEU A 7 16.35 10.85 -4.78
N ARG A 8 16.38 11.18 -3.48
CA ARG A 8 15.30 11.93 -2.82
C ARG A 8 15.06 13.27 -3.52
N THR A 9 16.13 14.01 -3.80
CA THR A 9 16.05 15.30 -4.51
C THR A 9 15.46 15.15 -5.92
N GLU A 10 15.91 14.14 -6.67
CA GLU A 10 15.36 13.82 -7.99
C GLU A 10 13.85 13.54 -7.93
N ARG A 11 13.42 12.72 -6.96
CA ARG A 11 12.02 12.28 -6.81
C ARG A 11 11.10 13.43 -6.40
N LEU A 12 11.58 14.40 -5.62
CA LEU A 12 10.80 15.60 -5.28
C LEU A 12 10.40 16.42 -6.52
N ASN A 13 11.20 16.39 -7.60
CA ASN A 13 10.83 17.07 -8.84
C ASN A 13 9.54 16.52 -9.47
N TRP A 14 9.17 15.27 -9.17
CA TRP A 14 7.94 14.65 -9.71
C TRP A 14 6.67 15.27 -9.13
N LEU A 15 6.76 15.95 -7.99
CA LEU A 15 5.66 16.74 -7.43
C LEU A 15 5.33 17.97 -8.28
N THR A 16 6.21 18.34 -9.23
CA THR A 16 6.02 19.47 -10.15
C THR A 16 5.51 19.04 -11.53
N TRP A 17 5.27 17.74 -11.76
CA TRP A 17 4.68 17.24 -13.00
C TRP A 17 3.30 17.87 -13.25
N LYS A 18 2.97 18.08 -14.53
CA LYS A 18 1.78 18.80 -14.96
C LYS A 18 0.47 18.30 -14.32
N ASP A 19 0.33 16.98 -14.18
CA ASP A 19 -0.88 16.36 -13.65
C ASP A 19 -0.88 16.27 -12.11
N ILE A 20 0.25 16.57 -11.46
CA ILE A 20 0.43 16.54 -9.99
C ILE A 20 0.48 17.95 -9.39
N ALA A 21 1.10 18.91 -10.07
CA ALA A 21 1.27 20.27 -9.57
C ALA A 21 -0.05 20.95 -9.15
N PRO A 22 -1.18 20.81 -9.88
CA PRO A 22 -2.47 21.36 -9.44
C PRO A 22 -2.94 20.75 -8.10
N MET A 23 -2.73 19.45 -7.91
CA MET A 23 -3.07 18.76 -6.66
C MET A 23 -2.20 19.23 -5.50
N ARG A 24 -0.90 19.46 -5.73
CA ARG A 24 0.00 20.05 -4.72
C ARG A 24 -0.40 21.47 -4.36
N GLN A 25 -0.84 22.26 -5.34
CA GLN A 25 -1.34 23.60 -5.10
C GLN A 25 -2.62 23.59 -4.26
N ALA A 26 -3.53 22.63 -4.51
CA ALA A 26 -4.73 22.45 -3.69
C ALA A 26 -4.42 22.10 -2.22
N LEU A 27 -3.28 21.48 -1.93
CA LEU A 27 -2.85 21.27 -0.53
C LEU A 27 -2.48 22.59 0.17
N GLN A 28 -1.97 23.58 -0.57
CA GLN A 28 -1.55 24.85 0.01
C GLN A 28 -2.74 25.70 0.49
N SER A 29 -3.94 25.44 -0.02
CA SER A 29 -5.17 26.08 0.45
C SER A 29 -5.81 25.36 1.64
N LEU A 30 -5.23 24.26 2.13
CA LEU A 30 -5.79 23.56 3.29
C LEU A 30 -5.72 24.44 4.54
N PRO A 31 -6.81 24.53 5.31
CA PRO A 31 -6.80 25.26 6.56
C PRO A 31 -5.94 24.55 7.60
N ASN A 32 -5.30 25.32 8.47
CA ASN A 32 -4.82 24.79 9.73
C ASN A 32 -6.01 24.66 10.69
N ILE A 33 -6.30 23.44 11.13
CA ILE A 33 -7.37 23.17 12.08
C ILE A 33 -6.75 22.92 13.46
N GLU A 34 -7.26 23.64 14.47
CA GLU A 34 -6.83 23.50 15.86
C GLU A 34 -7.54 22.32 16.52
N HIS A 35 -6.89 21.72 17.52
CA HIS A 35 -7.44 20.66 18.36
C HIS A 35 -8.07 19.49 17.57
N THR A 36 -7.32 18.96 16.59
CA THR A 36 -7.75 17.78 15.83
C THR A 36 -7.77 16.54 16.72
N LEU A 37 -8.89 15.82 16.70
CA LEU A 37 -9.01 14.47 17.25
C LEU A 37 -8.80 13.47 16.13
N VAL A 38 -7.80 12.60 16.27
CA VAL A 38 -7.48 11.57 15.29
C VAL A 38 -7.75 10.20 15.89
N THR A 39 -8.49 9.36 15.15
CA THR A 39 -8.73 7.96 15.50
C THR A 39 -8.29 7.07 14.34
N CYS A 40 -7.46 6.07 14.62
CA CYS A 40 -6.87 5.19 13.60
C CYS A 40 -7.42 3.75 13.70
N ASN A 41 -8.74 3.59 13.63
CA ASN A 41 -9.42 2.29 13.57
C ASN A 41 -9.58 1.85 12.10
N ASP A 42 -10.58 1.00 11.79
CA ASP A 42 -10.90 0.60 10.41
C ASP A 42 -11.06 1.79 9.45
N CYS A 43 -11.62 2.90 9.94
CA CYS A 43 -11.52 4.20 9.29
C CYS A 43 -10.50 5.07 10.03
N ILE A 44 -9.68 5.78 9.25
CA ILE A 44 -8.84 6.86 9.78
C ILE A 44 -9.69 8.13 9.83
N SER A 45 -10.16 8.48 11.02
CA SER A 45 -11.10 9.58 11.25
C SER A 45 -10.39 10.77 11.89
N ILE A 46 -10.67 11.96 11.36
CA ILE A 46 -10.15 13.24 11.82
C ILE A 46 -11.32 14.18 12.03
N ASP A 47 -11.48 14.70 13.24
CA ASP A 47 -12.53 15.65 13.57
C ASP A 47 -12.00 16.82 14.42
N SER A 48 -12.76 17.90 14.50
CA SER A 48 -12.51 19.04 15.37
C SER A 48 -13.78 19.87 15.54
N LEU A 49 -14.01 20.38 16.75
CA LEU A 49 -15.09 21.34 17.00
C LEU A 49 -14.81 22.73 16.41
N HIS A 50 -13.58 22.98 15.94
CA HIS A 50 -13.11 24.28 15.44
C HIS A 50 -13.13 24.39 13.92
N VAL A 51 -13.71 23.42 13.22
CA VAL A 51 -13.84 23.45 11.75
C VAL A 51 -15.18 24.07 11.34
N ASN A 52 -15.14 25.12 10.53
CA ASN A 52 -16.34 25.78 10.01
C ASN A 52 -16.77 25.20 8.63
N ALA A 53 -17.97 25.56 8.17
CA ALA A 53 -18.54 25.03 6.92
C ALA A 53 -17.68 25.34 5.68
N MET A 54 -17.07 26.54 5.61
CA MET A 54 -16.19 26.92 4.49
C MET A 54 -14.92 26.05 4.48
N GLN A 55 -14.34 25.79 5.65
CA GLN A 55 -13.17 24.92 5.78
C GLN A 55 -13.49 23.48 5.40
N LYS A 56 -14.64 22.94 5.85
CA LYS A 56 -15.11 21.61 5.44
C LYS A 56 -15.22 21.50 3.92
N GLU A 57 -15.76 22.52 3.27
CA GLU A 57 -15.90 22.55 1.82
C GLU A 57 -14.54 22.59 1.10
N ILE A 58 -13.59 23.40 1.56
CA ILE A 58 -12.22 23.43 1.01
C ILE A 58 -11.56 22.05 1.13
N ILE A 59 -11.72 21.39 2.28
CA ILE A 59 -11.15 20.04 2.53
C ILE A 59 -11.79 19.01 1.59
N ARG A 60 -13.12 19.06 1.42
CA ARG A 60 -13.87 18.18 0.52
C ARG A 60 -13.45 18.33 -0.93
N GLU A 61 -13.37 19.57 -1.42
CA GLU A 61 -12.95 19.85 -2.80
C GLU A 61 -11.50 19.45 -3.05
N CYS A 62 -10.61 19.68 -2.08
CA CYS A 62 -9.23 19.19 -2.15
C CYS A 62 -9.20 17.65 -2.24
N ALA A 63 -9.92 16.93 -1.37
CA ALA A 63 -10.00 15.47 -1.43
C ALA A 63 -10.50 14.96 -2.80
N LEU A 64 -11.50 15.60 -3.39
CA LEU A 64 -12.03 15.24 -4.71
C LEU A 64 -11.03 15.47 -5.84
N ALA A 65 -10.20 16.51 -5.74
CA ALA A 65 -9.12 16.79 -6.69
C ALA A 65 -8.00 15.73 -6.63
N LEU A 66 -7.84 15.05 -5.50
CA LEU A 66 -6.82 14.02 -5.28
C LEU A 66 -7.24 12.61 -5.73
N ARG A 67 -8.38 12.45 -6.39
CA ARG A 67 -8.79 11.15 -6.96
C ARG A 67 -7.79 10.66 -8.02
N PRO A 68 -7.65 9.33 -8.21
CA PRO A 68 -8.40 8.26 -7.56
C PRO A 68 -7.86 7.87 -6.18
N TRP A 69 -8.75 7.61 -5.22
CA TRP A 69 -8.41 7.08 -3.90
C TRP A 69 -8.56 5.55 -3.85
N ARG A 70 -7.42 4.85 -3.79
CA ARG A 70 -7.40 3.38 -3.82
C ARG A 70 -7.48 2.73 -2.44
N LYS A 71 -6.61 3.08 -1.49
CA LYS A 71 -6.60 2.49 -0.13
C LYS A 71 -7.26 3.42 0.90
N GLY A 72 -7.92 2.87 1.92
CA GLY A 72 -8.76 3.61 2.88
C GLY A 72 -9.72 2.67 3.64
N PRO A 73 -10.81 3.18 4.25
CA PRO A 73 -11.38 4.52 4.09
C PRO A 73 -10.77 5.59 5.02
N PHE A 74 -11.08 6.85 4.73
CA PHE A 74 -10.79 8.01 5.58
C PHE A 74 -12.04 8.83 5.83
N GLU A 75 -12.12 9.49 6.98
CA GLU A 75 -13.17 10.45 7.30
C GLU A 75 -12.55 11.74 7.84
N LEU A 76 -12.75 12.85 7.13
CA LEU A 76 -12.15 14.14 7.51
C LEU A 76 -13.24 15.19 7.67
N PHE A 77 -13.50 15.60 8.91
CA PHE A 77 -14.41 16.69 9.25
C PHE A 77 -15.83 16.54 8.65
N GLY A 78 -16.29 15.29 8.52
CA GLY A 78 -17.57 14.90 7.90
C GLY A 78 -17.51 14.56 6.41
N THR A 79 -16.34 14.65 5.77
CA THR A 79 -16.12 14.12 4.41
C THR A 79 -15.67 12.67 4.50
N PHE A 80 -16.53 11.74 4.09
CA PHE A 80 -16.19 10.32 4.01
C PHE A 80 -15.60 9.96 2.65
N ILE A 81 -14.32 9.59 2.65
CA ILE A 81 -13.59 9.11 1.48
C ILE A 81 -13.73 7.59 1.41
N ASP A 82 -14.82 7.14 0.78
CA ASP A 82 -15.08 5.72 0.50
C ASP A 82 -14.17 5.24 -0.63
N THR A 83 -13.01 4.69 -0.29
CA THR A 83 -12.00 4.29 -1.26
C THR A 83 -12.33 2.98 -1.97
N GLU A 84 -11.67 2.74 -3.10
CA GLU A 84 -11.85 1.49 -3.87
C GLU A 84 -11.68 0.24 -3.02
N TRP A 85 -10.63 0.20 -2.20
CA TRP A 85 -10.31 -0.90 -1.31
C TRP A 85 -10.77 -0.61 0.10
N GLN A 86 -11.57 -1.51 0.66
CA GLN A 86 -11.88 -1.58 2.09
C GLN A 86 -10.66 -2.14 2.83
N SER A 87 -9.63 -1.30 2.96
CA SER A 87 -8.27 -1.74 3.27
C SER A 87 -8.15 -2.30 4.70
N PHE A 88 -9.07 -1.93 5.59
CA PHE A 88 -9.18 -2.52 6.93
C PHE A 88 -9.41 -4.03 6.91
N ILE A 89 -10.09 -4.59 5.90
CA ILE A 89 -10.34 -6.04 5.81
C ILE A 89 -9.00 -6.79 5.77
N LYS A 90 -8.08 -6.32 4.94
CA LYS A 90 -6.72 -6.88 4.86
C LYS A 90 -5.93 -6.62 6.14
N TYR A 91 -6.00 -5.41 6.67
CA TYR A 91 -5.23 -5.08 7.88
C TYR A 91 -5.67 -5.93 9.07
N ASN A 92 -6.98 -6.07 9.31
CA ASN A 92 -7.54 -6.83 10.43
C ASN A 92 -7.27 -8.33 10.30
N LEU A 93 -7.18 -8.85 9.07
CA LEU A 93 -6.72 -10.23 8.82
C LEU A 93 -5.27 -10.42 9.28
N LEU A 94 -4.40 -9.43 9.06
CA LEU A 94 -2.97 -9.54 9.31
C LEU A 94 -2.56 -9.14 10.73
N GLU A 95 -3.30 -8.22 11.36
CA GLU A 95 -2.99 -7.63 12.66
C GLU A 95 -2.67 -8.65 13.76
N PRO A 96 -3.38 -9.79 13.88
CA PRO A 96 -3.05 -10.82 14.88
C PRO A 96 -1.66 -11.46 14.71
N HIS A 97 -1.00 -11.31 13.55
CA HIS A 97 0.24 -12.00 13.20
C HIS A 97 1.50 -11.16 13.41
N PHE A 98 1.36 -9.92 13.88
CA PHE A 98 2.49 -9.02 14.14
C PHE A 98 2.29 -8.18 15.40
N GLN A 99 3.39 -7.64 15.90
CA GLN A 99 3.41 -6.65 16.99
C GLN A 99 4.45 -5.60 16.67
N LEU A 100 4.09 -4.33 16.79
CA LEU A 100 4.91 -3.20 16.33
C LEU A 100 5.50 -2.33 17.44
N GLU A 101 5.08 -2.50 18.69
CA GLU A 101 5.55 -1.72 19.84
C GLU A 101 7.09 -1.63 19.87
N GLY A 102 7.61 -0.39 19.83
CA GLY A 102 9.05 -0.12 19.86
C GLY A 102 9.85 -0.55 18.61
N LYS A 103 9.22 -1.08 17.55
CA LYS A 103 9.88 -1.53 16.32
C LYS A 103 10.06 -0.41 15.29
N ILE A 104 11.09 -0.53 14.46
CA ILE A 104 11.25 0.25 13.24
C ILE A 104 10.58 -0.51 12.09
N VAL A 105 9.53 0.07 11.52
CA VAL A 105 8.64 -0.61 10.55
C VAL A 105 8.67 0.09 9.20
N GLY A 106 8.73 -0.68 8.13
CA GLY A 106 8.62 -0.19 6.76
C GLY A 106 7.42 -0.77 6.02
N ASP A 107 6.69 0.04 5.26
CA ASP A 107 5.62 -0.40 4.36
C ASP A 107 5.99 -0.13 2.89
N ILE A 108 6.18 -1.20 2.12
CA ILE A 108 6.64 -1.18 0.73
C ILE A 108 5.45 -1.22 -0.20
N GLY A 109 5.34 -0.21 -1.06
CA GLY A 109 4.11 0.05 -1.81
C GLY A 109 3.00 0.58 -0.90
N CYS A 110 3.35 1.50 0.01
CA CYS A 110 2.44 2.01 1.03
C CYS A 110 1.24 2.77 0.45
N ASN A 111 1.26 3.12 -0.84
CA ASN A 111 0.22 3.93 -1.47
C ASN A 111 0.02 5.22 -0.66
N ASN A 112 -1.20 5.67 -0.42
CA ASN A 112 -1.49 6.87 0.38
C ASN A 112 -1.20 6.73 1.90
N GLY A 113 -0.61 5.63 2.35
CA GLY A 113 -0.16 5.45 3.73
C GLY A 113 -1.26 5.01 4.71
N TYR A 114 -2.45 4.60 4.24
CA TYR A 114 -3.53 4.10 5.11
C TYR A 114 -3.02 3.11 6.18
N TYR A 115 -2.23 2.10 5.79
CA TYR A 115 -1.69 1.12 6.74
C TYR A 115 -0.70 1.73 7.73
N LEU A 116 0.10 2.72 7.34
CA LEU A 116 1.00 3.41 8.26
C LEU A 116 0.22 4.16 9.34
N PHE A 117 -0.89 4.82 8.97
CA PHE A 117 -1.77 5.46 9.96
C PHE A 117 -2.41 4.45 10.91
N ARG A 118 -2.86 3.28 10.40
CA ARG A 118 -3.34 2.17 11.24
C ARG A 118 -2.27 1.71 12.24
N MET A 119 -1.03 1.56 11.79
CA MET A 119 0.08 1.07 12.62
C MET A 119 0.44 2.00 13.78
N LEU A 120 0.04 3.28 13.74
CA LEU A 120 0.28 4.22 14.85
C LEU A 120 -0.34 3.73 16.17
N THR A 121 -1.42 2.95 16.14
CA THR A 121 -2.10 2.45 17.33
C THR A 121 -1.29 1.44 18.14
N GLN A 122 -0.22 0.87 17.55
CA GLN A 122 0.67 -0.10 18.18
C GLN A 122 1.99 0.51 18.69
N ASN A 123 2.09 1.84 18.77
CA ASN A 123 3.27 2.61 19.20
C ASN A 123 4.61 2.12 18.63
N PRO A 124 4.76 2.04 17.30
CA PRO A 124 6.06 1.75 16.69
C PRO A 124 7.07 2.85 17.03
N LYS A 125 8.34 2.47 17.13
CA LYS A 125 9.44 3.43 17.32
C LYS A 125 9.60 4.36 16.12
N LYS A 126 9.37 3.84 14.91
CA LYS A 126 9.44 4.59 13.66
C LYS A 126 8.64 3.89 12.57
N LEU A 127 7.93 4.68 11.77
CA LEU A 127 7.21 4.22 10.58
C LEU A 127 7.79 4.88 9.33
N VAL A 128 8.08 4.07 8.31
CA VAL A 128 8.55 4.56 7.01
C VAL A 128 7.73 3.93 5.89
N GLY A 129 7.08 4.76 5.07
CA GLY A 129 6.40 4.34 3.85
C GLY A 129 7.31 4.48 2.64
N PHE A 130 7.23 3.54 1.70
CA PHE A 130 7.94 3.57 0.42
C PHE A 130 6.97 3.43 -0.74
N ASP A 131 6.79 4.49 -1.53
CA ASP A 131 6.04 4.41 -2.79
C ASP A 131 6.46 5.55 -3.74
N PRO A 132 6.90 5.25 -4.98
CA PRO A 132 7.41 6.26 -5.91
C PRO A 132 6.33 7.18 -6.48
N SER A 133 5.05 6.91 -6.28
CA SER A 133 3.94 7.68 -6.84
C SER A 133 3.82 9.07 -6.20
N ALA A 134 3.96 10.10 -7.04
CA ALA A 134 3.74 11.49 -6.64
C ALA A 134 2.27 11.77 -6.24
N LEU A 135 1.30 11.06 -6.84
CA LEU A 135 -0.11 11.13 -6.44
C LEU A 135 -0.31 10.63 -5.01
N TYR A 136 0.24 9.46 -4.70
CA TYR A 136 0.05 8.85 -3.38
C TYR A 136 0.80 9.61 -2.29
N LYS A 137 1.97 10.18 -2.59
CA LYS A 137 2.63 11.15 -1.70
C LYS A 137 1.74 12.36 -1.41
N THR A 138 1.02 12.85 -2.41
CA THR A 138 0.12 14.00 -2.27
C THR A 138 -1.11 13.66 -1.44
N GLN A 139 -1.69 12.46 -1.62
CA GLN A 139 -2.75 11.94 -0.75
C GLN A 139 -2.28 11.75 0.70
N PHE A 140 -1.09 11.19 0.90
CA PHE A 140 -0.49 11.07 2.23
C PHE A 140 -0.31 12.45 2.89
N ASP A 141 0.24 13.43 2.17
CA ASP A 141 0.44 14.79 2.69
C ASP A 141 -0.88 15.47 3.05
N PHE A 142 -1.95 15.25 2.28
CA PHE A 142 -3.29 15.73 2.60
C PHE A 142 -3.78 15.20 3.95
N ILE A 143 -3.66 13.88 4.18
CA ILE A 143 -4.06 13.28 5.46
C ILE A 143 -3.14 13.75 6.59
N ASN A 144 -1.82 13.71 6.36
CA ASN A 144 -0.83 14.03 7.38
C ASN A 144 -0.79 15.50 7.77
N HIS A 145 -1.28 16.42 6.92
CA HIS A 145 -1.49 17.83 7.28
C HIS A 145 -2.35 17.97 8.55
N PHE A 146 -3.35 17.10 8.71
CA PHE A 146 -4.24 17.11 9.87
C PHE A 146 -3.82 16.12 10.97
N VAL A 147 -3.30 14.95 10.60
CA VAL A 147 -2.81 13.95 11.58
C VAL A 147 -1.55 14.43 12.29
N LYS A 148 -0.67 15.14 11.57
CA LYS A 148 0.64 15.61 12.05
C LYS A 148 1.48 14.49 12.67
N SER A 149 1.51 13.34 12.02
CA SER A 149 2.32 12.20 12.46
C SER A 149 3.79 12.37 12.07
N GLU A 150 4.65 11.65 12.78
CA GLU A 150 6.08 11.50 12.51
C GLU A 150 6.39 10.43 11.44
N ILE A 151 5.38 9.95 10.71
CA ILE A 151 5.56 8.96 9.63
C ILE A 151 6.46 9.58 8.54
N VAL A 152 7.53 8.88 8.19
CA VAL A 152 8.39 9.27 7.07
C VAL A 152 7.84 8.64 5.79
N TYR A 153 7.59 9.45 4.76
CA TYR A 153 7.18 8.94 3.45
C TYR A 153 8.28 9.17 2.42
N GLU A 154 8.82 8.08 1.90
CA GLU A 154 9.84 8.06 0.86
C GLU A 154 9.22 7.82 -0.52
N MET A 155 9.52 8.72 -1.46
CA MET A 155 9.20 8.51 -2.89
C MET A 155 10.19 7.55 -3.56
N LEU A 156 10.46 6.42 -2.91
CA LEU A 156 11.42 5.40 -3.32
C LEU A 156 10.72 4.05 -3.48
N GLY A 157 11.17 3.26 -4.45
CA GLY A 157 10.73 1.86 -4.62
C GLY A 157 11.57 0.85 -3.83
N VAL A 158 11.09 -0.40 -3.80
CA VAL A 158 11.71 -1.54 -3.10
C VAL A 158 13.18 -1.77 -3.45
N GLU A 159 13.58 -1.47 -4.70
CA GLU A 159 14.96 -1.58 -5.16
C GLU A 159 15.95 -0.67 -4.40
N HIS A 160 15.47 0.37 -3.74
CA HIS A 160 16.31 1.29 -2.98
C HIS A 160 16.50 0.88 -1.51
N LEU A 161 15.75 -0.11 -1.00
CA LEU A 161 15.87 -0.57 0.39
C LEU A 161 17.29 -0.94 0.81
N PRO A 162 18.11 -1.63 -0.02
CA PRO A 162 19.48 -1.97 0.37
C PRO A 162 20.39 -0.75 0.59
N LEU A 163 20.01 0.42 0.06
CA LEU A 163 20.73 1.69 0.19
C LEU A 163 20.19 2.57 1.32
N TYR A 164 19.10 2.16 1.97
CA TYR A 164 18.44 2.98 2.98
C TYR A 164 19.30 3.09 4.25
N GLU A 165 19.24 4.25 4.89
CA GLU A 165 20.15 4.65 5.98
C GLU A 165 20.04 3.77 7.24
N HIS A 166 18.92 3.06 7.40
CA HIS A 166 18.71 2.10 8.46
C HIS A 166 17.91 0.90 7.96
N LYS A 167 17.86 -0.13 8.81
CA LYS A 167 17.14 -1.38 8.57
C LYS A 167 15.90 -1.47 9.46
N PHE A 168 15.01 -2.39 9.11
CA PHE A 168 13.69 -2.52 9.69
C PHE A 168 13.57 -3.78 10.52
N ASP A 169 12.90 -3.70 11.66
CA ASP A 169 12.53 -4.87 12.47
C ASP A 169 11.34 -5.61 11.83
N MET A 170 10.49 -4.87 11.10
CA MET A 170 9.39 -5.43 10.34
C MET A 170 9.22 -4.71 9.01
N LEU A 171 9.05 -5.46 7.93
CA LEU A 171 8.64 -4.94 6.63
C LEU A 171 7.27 -5.51 6.22
N PHE A 172 6.43 -4.64 5.67
CA PHE A 172 5.22 -5.00 4.97
C PHE A 172 5.45 -4.82 3.48
N CYS A 173 5.03 -5.79 2.67
CA CYS A 173 5.10 -5.74 1.21
C CYS A 173 3.78 -6.26 0.65
N LEU A 174 2.76 -5.39 0.62
CA LEU A 174 1.38 -5.82 0.41
C LEU A 174 0.88 -5.43 -0.98
N GLY A 175 0.90 -6.39 -1.91
CA GLY A 175 0.42 -6.20 -3.28
C GLY A 175 1.46 -5.58 -4.22
N VAL A 176 2.75 -5.85 -3.99
CA VAL A 176 3.85 -5.30 -4.81
C VAL A 176 4.52 -6.38 -5.66
N LEU A 177 4.69 -7.59 -5.14
CA LEU A 177 5.59 -8.59 -5.75
C LEU A 177 5.18 -8.97 -7.19
N TYR A 178 3.89 -9.11 -7.47
CA TYR A 178 3.39 -9.43 -8.81
C TYR A 178 3.65 -8.32 -9.84
N HIS A 179 3.94 -7.09 -9.40
CA HIS A 179 4.35 -5.98 -10.27
C HIS A 179 5.84 -5.96 -10.58
N ARG A 180 6.62 -6.93 -10.10
CA ARG A 180 8.07 -6.96 -10.26
C ARG A 180 8.49 -7.99 -11.31
N SER A 181 9.28 -7.52 -12.28
CA SER A 181 9.87 -8.35 -13.32
C SER A 181 10.93 -9.32 -12.81
N ASP A 182 11.48 -9.07 -11.62
CA ASP A 182 12.36 -10.01 -10.91
C ASP A 182 11.88 -10.18 -9.45
N PRO A 183 11.05 -11.20 -9.16
CA PRO A 183 10.52 -11.43 -7.83
C PRO A 183 11.60 -11.86 -6.84
N ILE A 184 12.62 -12.61 -7.26
CA ILE A 184 13.68 -13.08 -6.35
C ILE A 184 14.60 -11.93 -5.96
N ALA A 185 14.99 -11.07 -6.90
CA ALA A 185 15.77 -9.87 -6.57
C ALA A 185 14.99 -8.92 -5.66
N THR A 186 13.68 -8.79 -5.87
CA THR A 186 12.79 -8.01 -5.00
C THR A 186 12.78 -8.58 -3.57
N LEU A 187 12.60 -9.89 -3.41
CA LEU A 187 12.65 -10.56 -2.10
C LEU A 187 14.03 -10.40 -1.44
N LYS A 188 15.13 -10.46 -2.21
CA LYS A 188 16.47 -10.20 -1.67
C LYS A 188 16.64 -8.77 -1.19
N ALA A 189 16.07 -7.77 -1.88
CA ALA A 189 16.10 -6.39 -1.43
C ALA A 189 15.34 -6.21 -0.10
N LEU A 190 14.16 -6.84 0.05
CA LEU A 190 13.41 -6.88 1.31
C LEU A 190 14.25 -7.53 2.42
N TYR A 191 14.87 -8.69 2.15
CA TYR A 191 15.75 -9.38 3.10
C TYR A 191 16.93 -8.50 3.55
N GLN A 192 17.54 -7.76 2.63
CA GLN A 192 18.66 -6.86 2.92
C GLN A 192 18.24 -5.66 3.79
N GLY A 193 17.01 -5.16 3.60
CA GLY A 193 16.42 -4.07 4.37
C GLY A 193 16.01 -4.44 5.79
N LEU A 194 15.83 -5.72 6.11
CA LEU A 194 15.48 -6.16 7.47
C LEU A 194 16.69 -6.17 8.41
N ASN A 195 16.49 -5.98 9.71
CA ASN A 195 17.47 -6.28 10.77
C ASN A 195 17.66 -7.80 10.92
N PRO A 196 18.74 -8.28 11.56
CA PRO A 196 18.81 -9.69 11.99
C PRO A 196 17.57 -10.07 12.80
N ASN A 197 16.95 -11.21 12.48
CA ASN A 197 15.66 -11.66 13.03
C ASN A 197 14.45 -10.76 12.71
N GLY A 198 14.59 -9.78 11.81
CA GLY A 198 13.47 -8.99 11.33
C GLY A 198 12.48 -9.85 10.55
N GLU A 199 11.23 -9.40 10.51
CA GLU A 199 10.10 -10.15 9.94
C GLU A 199 9.54 -9.45 8.69
N LEU A 200 9.09 -10.23 7.73
CA LEU A 200 8.38 -9.78 6.53
C LEU A 200 6.93 -10.26 6.60
N ILE A 201 5.99 -9.35 6.38
CA ILE A 201 4.61 -9.67 6.00
C ILE A 201 4.43 -9.37 4.51
N LEU A 202 4.09 -10.39 3.72
CA LEU A 202 4.03 -10.34 2.27
C LEU A 202 2.63 -10.72 1.77
N ASP A 203 2.10 -9.94 0.82
CA ASP A 203 0.90 -10.28 0.02
C ASP A 203 1.24 -10.17 -1.47
N THR A 204 0.85 -11.20 -2.22
CA THR A 204 0.88 -11.22 -3.68
C THR A 204 -0.28 -12.02 -4.26
N PHE A 205 -0.58 -11.82 -5.55
CA PHE A 205 -1.46 -12.72 -6.27
C PHE A 205 -0.88 -14.13 -6.35
N MET A 206 -1.77 -15.12 -6.39
CA MET A 206 -1.45 -16.53 -6.54
C MET A 206 -2.47 -17.26 -7.41
N ILE A 207 -2.06 -18.40 -7.98
CA ILE A 207 -2.92 -19.40 -8.64
C ILE A 207 -2.84 -20.74 -7.92
N GLU A 208 -3.92 -21.51 -7.95
CA GLU A 208 -3.95 -22.83 -7.30
C GLU A 208 -3.00 -23.81 -7.97
N GLY A 209 -2.41 -24.70 -7.16
CA GLY A 209 -1.55 -25.77 -7.65
C GLY A 209 -0.52 -26.23 -6.61
N ASN A 210 -0.16 -27.51 -6.68
CA ASN A 210 0.79 -28.16 -5.77
C ASN A 210 2.21 -28.26 -6.37
N THR A 211 2.39 -27.91 -7.63
CA THR A 211 3.70 -27.89 -8.31
C THR A 211 4.27 -26.47 -8.34
N PRO A 212 5.59 -26.28 -8.22
CA PRO A 212 6.21 -24.95 -8.15
C PRO A 212 6.25 -24.27 -9.53
N VAL A 213 5.09 -23.77 -9.97
CA VAL A 213 4.92 -23.02 -11.22
C VAL A 213 4.39 -21.61 -10.95
N ALA A 214 4.59 -20.71 -11.92
CA ALA A 214 4.01 -19.37 -11.91
C ALA A 214 3.41 -19.03 -13.28
N LEU A 215 2.20 -18.49 -13.29
CA LEU A 215 1.58 -17.92 -14.47
C LEU A 215 2.27 -16.59 -14.82
N THR A 216 2.51 -16.36 -16.10
CA THR A 216 3.06 -15.10 -16.62
C THR A 216 2.16 -14.59 -17.77
N PRO A 217 1.34 -13.55 -17.53
CA PRO A 217 0.45 -13.03 -18.55
C PRO A 217 1.25 -12.23 -19.59
N ALA A 218 0.83 -12.29 -20.87
CA ALA A 218 1.53 -11.59 -21.94
C ALA A 218 1.33 -10.06 -21.94
N LYS A 219 0.18 -9.58 -21.42
CA LYS A 219 -0.19 -8.15 -21.42
C LYS A 219 -0.76 -7.71 -20.09
N THR A 220 -1.88 -8.32 -19.70
CA THR A 220 -2.63 -7.99 -18.48
C THR A 220 -3.10 -9.26 -17.79
N TYR A 221 -3.37 -9.14 -16.51
CA TYR A 221 -4.05 -10.15 -15.71
C TYR A 221 -5.11 -9.44 -14.90
N SER A 222 -6.39 -9.79 -15.11
CA SER A 222 -7.53 -9.05 -14.54
C SER A 222 -7.54 -7.56 -14.95
N LYS A 223 -7.21 -7.27 -16.22
CA LYS A 223 -6.97 -5.93 -16.78
C LYS A 223 -5.83 -5.13 -16.15
N ILE A 224 -5.16 -5.67 -15.14
CA ILE A 224 -4.05 -4.99 -14.48
C ILE A 224 -2.81 -5.14 -15.38
N PRO A 225 -2.24 -4.04 -15.88
CA PRO A 225 -0.99 -4.08 -16.63
C PRO A 225 0.19 -4.33 -15.69
N ASN A 226 1.32 -4.72 -16.25
CA ASN A 226 2.56 -4.94 -15.49
C ASN A 226 2.40 -5.96 -14.36
N VAL A 227 1.57 -6.98 -14.55
CA VAL A 227 1.59 -8.20 -13.73
C VAL A 227 2.56 -9.15 -14.41
N TYR A 228 3.65 -9.54 -13.74
CA TYR A 228 4.70 -10.37 -14.33
C TYR A 228 4.57 -11.84 -13.96
N PHE A 229 4.40 -12.12 -12.66
CA PHE A 229 4.34 -13.48 -12.14
C PHE A 229 3.23 -13.64 -11.10
N VAL A 230 2.42 -14.67 -11.30
CA VAL A 230 1.38 -15.11 -10.36
C VAL A 230 1.71 -16.55 -9.94
N PRO A 231 2.43 -16.75 -8.82
CA PRO A 231 2.92 -18.07 -8.41
C PRO A 231 1.84 -18.96 -7.80
N THR A 232 2.10 -20.26 -7.83
CA THR A 232 1.57 -21.21 -6.83
C THR A 232 2.29 -21.03 -5.49
N ILE A 233 1.69 -21.46 -4.38
CA ILE A 233 2.35 -21.38 -3.06
C ILE A 233 3.71 -22.08 -3.05
N PRO A 234 3.89 -23.32 -3.57
CA PRO A 234 5.20 -23.96 -3.62
C PRO A 234 6.25 -23.17 -4.40
N ALA A 235 5.86 -22.49 -5.49
CA ALA A 235 6.78 -21.61 -6.22
C ALA A 235 7.22 -20.41 -5.36
N LEU A 236 6.28 -19.76 -4.67
CA LEU A 236 6.57 -18.62 -3.80
C LEU A 236 7.47 -19.01 -2.62
N LEU A 237 7.25 -20.18 -2.01
CA LEU A 237 8.12 -20.72 -0.95
C LEU A 237 9.55 -20.93 -1.45
N ASN A 238 9.73 -21.51 -2.65
CA ASN A 238 11.05 -21.66 -3.27
C ASN A 238 11.73 -20.30 -3.54
N TRP A 239 10.96 -19.27 -3.91
CA TRP A 239 11.51 -17.93 -4.11
C TRP A 239 11.98 -17.28 -2.80
N LEU A 240 11.20 -17.44 -1.73
CA LEU A 240 11.57 -16.98 -0.38
C LEU A 240 12.84 -17.67 0.13
N GLU A 241 12.95 -18.99 -0.04
CA GLU A 241 14.16 -19.74 0.31
C GLU A 241 15.38 -19.27 -0.49
N ARG A 242 15.22 -19.05 -1.80
CA ARG A 242 16.29 -18.50 -2.66
C ARG A 242 16.70 -17.08 -2.26
N ALA A 243 15.77 -16.30 -1.70
CA ALA A 243 16.02 -14.99 -1.14
C ALA A 243 16.57 -15.03 0.31
N LYS A 244 16.76 -16.24 0.88
CA LYS A 244 17.30 -16.51 2.21
C LYS A 244 16.35 -16.29 3.37
N PHE A 245 15.05 -16.12 3.12
CA PHE A 245 14.06 -16.15 4.19
C PHE A 245 13.92 -17.56 4.78
N ARG A 246 13.57 -17.61 6.06
CA ARG A 246 13.32 -18.82 6.86
C ARG A 246 12.04 -18.66 7.68
N GLU A 247 11.65 -19.74 8.37
CA GLU A 247 10.44 -19.75 9.23
C GLU A 247 9.22 -19.18 8.48
N VAL A 248 9.02 -19.66 7.24
CA VAL A 248 7.96 -19.16 6.36
C VAL A 248 6.62 -19.80 6.74
N GLU A 249 5.64 -18.95 7.02
CA GLU A 249 4.28 -19.32 7.41
C GLU A 249 3.29 -18.75 6.40
N VAL A 250 2.42 -19.59 5.84
CA VAL A 250 1.27 -19.13 5.06
C VAL A 250 0.16 -18.81 6.05
N LEU A 251 -0.20 -17.53 6.15
CA LEU A 251 -1.19 -17.02 7.11
C LEU A 251 -2.61 -17.26 6.61
N GLU A 252 -2.86 -16.94 5.33
CA GLU A 252 -4.19 -17.03 4.73
C GLU A 252 -4.11 -17.06 3.19
N VAL A 253 -5.11 -17.66 2.56
CA VAL A 253 -5.39 -17.56 1.12
C VAL A 253 -6.81 -17.04 0.94
N LYS A 254 -6.95 -15.86 0.34
CA LYS A 254 -8.23 -15.19 0.18
C LYS A 254 -8.54 -14.88 -1.27
N LYS A 255 -9.74 -15.21 -1.74
CA LYS A 255 -10.29 -14.66 -2.99
C LYS A 255 -10.74 -13.22 -2.73
N THR A 256 -10.33 -12.28 -3.59
CA THR A 256 -10.81 -10.90 -3.48
C THR A 256 -12.28 -10.86 -3.91
N ASP A 257 -13.13 -10.21 -3.13
CA ASP A 257 -14.56 -10.09 -3.41
C ASP A 257 -14.99 -8.62 -3.57
N ALA A 258 -16.23 -8.42 -4.01
CA ALA A 258 -16.81 -7.11 -4.28
C ALA A 258 -17.11 -6.29 -3.00
N HIS A 259 -17.05 -6.90 -1.81
CA HIS A 259 -17.09 -6.14 -0.56
C HIS A 259 -15.73 -5.52 -0.25
N GLU A 260 -14.64 -6.18 -0.63
CA GLU A 260 -13.27 -5.70 -0.42
C GLU A 260 -12.81 -4.69 -1.47
N GLN A 261 -13.10 -4.92 -2.75
CA GLN A 261 -12.70 -4.04 -3.85
C GLN A 261 -13.90 -3.72 -4.75
N ARG A 262 -14.31 -2.44 -4.78
CA ARG A 262 -15.46 -1.99 -5.57
C ARG A 262 -15.31 -0.56 -6.06
N LYS A 263 -16.11 -0.22 -7.07
CA LYS A 263 -16.21 1.16 -7.55
C LYS A 263 -16.89 2.05 -6.52
N THR A 264 -16.38 3.27 -6.40
CA THR A 264 -16.93 4.34 -5.55
C THR A 264 -16.84 5.68 -6.29
N ASP A 265 -17.43 6.73 -5.75
CA ASP A 265 -17.34 8.10 -6.30
C ASP A 265 -15.91 8.67 -6.23
N TRP A 266 -15.01 7.99 -5.52
CA TRP A 266 -13.65 8.40 -5.25
C TRP A 266 -12.62 7.79 -6.20
N ILE A 267 -13.02 6.99 -7.19
CA ILE A 267 -12.13 6.51 -8.25
C ILE A 267 -12.67 6.83 -9.65
N TYR A 268 -11.75 6.86 -10.61
CA TYR A 268 -12.09 6.92 -12.03
C TYR A 268 -12.02 5.51 -12.63
N GLY A 269 -13.05 5.13 -13.39
CA GLY A 269 -13.02 3.93 -14.23
C GLY A 269 -13.63 2.66 -13.61
N GLU A 270 -12.96 1.55 -13.87
CA GLU A 270 -13.38 0.17 -13.59
C GLU A 270 -12.84 -0.35 -12.25
N SER A 271 -13.50 -1.36 -11.68
CA SER A 271 -13.06 -2.07 -10.48
C SER A 271 -13.24 -3.59 -10.65
N LEU A 272 -13.20 -4.37 -9.56
CA LEU A 272 -13.16 -5.84 -9.57
C LEU A 272 -14.22 -6.48 -10.48
N GLU A 273 -15.45 -5.95 -10.48
CA GLU A 273 -16.57 -6.43 -11.31
C GLU A 273 -16.27 -6.42 -12.83
N ASN A 274 -15.34 -5.58 -13.28
CA ASN A 274 -14.96 -5.47 -14.68
C ASN A 274 -13.73 -6.33 -15.03
N PHE A 275 -13.14 -7.02 -14.05
CA PHE A 275 -11.87 -7.74 -14.17
C PHE A 275 -12.02 -9.26 -14.29
N LEU A 276 -13.21 -9.78 -13.99
CA LEU A 276 -13.55 -11.20 -14.08
C LEU A 276 -14.36 -11.50 -15.35
N ASP A 277 -14.36 -12.76 -15.78
CA ASP A 277 -15.22 -13.21 -16.88
C ASP A 277 -16.70 -13.14 -16.44
N PRO A 278 -17.58 -12.45 -17.21
CA PRO A 278 -18.98 -12.27 -16.85
C PRO A 278 -19.81 -13.57 -16.83
N HIS A 279 -19.30 -14.63 -17.47
CA HIS A 279 -19.93 -15.95 -17.53
C HIS A 279 -19.26 -16.96 -16.58
N ASN A 280 -18.06 -16.67 -16.09
CA ASN A 280 -17.34 -17.53 -15.15
C ASN A 280 -16.44 -16.74 -14.17
N PRO A 281 -16.89 -16.47 -12.93
CA PRO A 281 -16.13 -15.69 -11.95
C PRO A 281 -14.89 -16.42 -11.38
N GLU A 282 -14.62 -17.66 -11.79
CA GLU A 282 -13.36 -18.35 -11.53
C GLU A 282 -12.27 -17.99 -12.56
N LEU A 283 -12.60 -17.20 -13.59
CA LEU A 283 -11.67 -16.72 -14.59
C LEU A 283 -11.57 -15.20 -14.61
N THR A 284 -10.41 -14.68 -15.00
CA THR A 284 -10.24 -13.29 -15.41
C THR A 284 -10.88 -13.06 -16.77
N ILE A 285 -11.10 -11.79 -17.14
CA ILE A 285 -11.61 -11.45 -18.48
C ILE A 285 -10.71 -11.94 -19.63
N GLU A 286 -9.42 -12.18 -19.35
CA GLU A 286 -8.46 -12.74 -20.30
C GLU A 286 -8.44 -14.28 -20.33
N GLY A 287 -9.27 -14.96 -19.52
CA GLY A 287 -9.37 -16.42 -19.46
C GLY A 287 -8.35 -17.10 -18.54
N PHE A 288 -7.61 -16.36 -17.72
CA PHE A 288 -6.73 -16.93 -16.69
C PHE A 288 -7.53 -17.30 -15.43
N PRO A 289 -7.00 -18.13 -14.52
CA PRO A 289 -7.63 -18.29 -13.20
C PRO A 289 -7.77 -16.96 -12.48
N ALA A 290 -8.93 -16.71 -11.87
CA ALA A 290 -9.20 -15.49 -11.11
C ALA A 290 -8.17 -15.31 -9.97
N PRO A 291 -7.71 -14.08 -9.71
CA PRO A 291 -6.71 -13.81 -8.69
C PRO A 291 -7.19 -14.24 -7.31
N LYS A 292 -6.38 -15.04 -6.63
CA LYS A 292 -6.38 -15.15 -5.17
C LYS A 292 -5.18 -14.41 -4.61
N ARG A 293 -5.28 -13.97 -3.36
CA ARG A 293 -4.16 -13.40 -2.60
C ARG A 293 -3.67 -14.44 -1.60
N VAL A 294 -2.37 -14.56 -1.47
CA VAL A 294 -1.73 -15.32 -0.40
C VAL A 294 -0.99 -14.36 0.52
N TYR A 295 -1.16 -14.57 1.82
CA TYR A 295 -0.52 -13.80 2.87
C TYR A 295 0.53 -14.68 3.55
N ILE A 296 1.75 -14.18 3.65
CA ILE A 296 2.87 -14.93 4.21
C ILE A 296 3.59 -14.09 5.26
N LYS A 297 3.98 -14.75 6.35
CA LYS A 297 5.00 -14.25 7.27
C LYS A 297 6.31 -15.00 7.04
N ALA A 298 7.42 -14.28 7.04
CA ALA A 298 8.75 -14.88 6.90
C ALA A 298 9.77 -14.13 7.74
N LYS A 299 10.85 -14.80 8.15
CA LYS A 299 11.89 -14.21 8.97
C LYS A 299 13.21 -14.13 8.21
N ARG A 300 13.97 -13.06 8.49
CA ARG A 300 15.36 -12.92 8.05
C ARG A 300 16.27 -13.96 8.71
#